data_AF-A7RXT0-F1
#
_entry.id   AF-A7RXT0-F1
#
_cell.length_a   1.000
_cell.length_b   1.000
_cell.length_c   1.000
_cell.angle_alpha   90.00
_cell.angle_beta   90.00
_cell.angle_gamma   90.00
#
_symmetry.space_group_name_H-M   'P 1'
#
loop_
_entity.id
_entity.type
_entity.pdbx_description
1 polymer ?
#
loop_
_entity_poly.entity_id
_entity_poly.type
_entity_poly.pdbx_seq_one_letter_code
_entity_poly.pdbx_strand_id
1 'polypeptide(L)'
;AKSATTSDKSTSRNVSASGDISASGDVSASGDVSPSGDVSPSGDVSASGDVSASGDVSPDKSTSRNVSASGDISTSRDVSTSRDESASGDVSASGDVSASGDVSASGDVSASRDVSASRDVSAADKSTSRNVSASGDISTSRDVSTSRDVSTSRDVSASGDVSASGDVSASGDVSASGDVSADKSTSRNVSASGDVSASGDVSASGDVSASGDVSAPGDVSASGDVSASRDVSAALRIKWFCI
;
A
#
# COMPACT_ATOMS: atom_id res chain seq x y z
N ALA A 1 10.69 -31.39 -12.23
CA ALA A 1 11.02 -30.00 -11.85
C ALA A 1 12.53 -29.84 -11.93
N LYS A 2 13.04 -28.98 -12.83
CA LYS A 2 14.47 -28.70 -12.93
C LYS A 2 14.74 -27.50 -12.02
N SER A 3 14.93 -27.76 -10.73
CA SER A 3 15.48 -26.75 -9.82
C SER A 3 16.90 -26.47 -10.29
N ALA A 4 17.14 -25.26 -10.78
CA ALA A 4 18.45 -24.83 -11.26
C ALA A 4 19.10 -24.01 -10.14
N THR A 5 19.83 -24.69 -9.26
CA THR A 5 20.73 -24.07 -8.28
C THR A 5 21.99 -23.59 -9.03
N THR A 6 21.97 -22.34 -9.47
CA THR A 6 23.16 -21.62 -9.96
C THR A 6 23.53 -20.50 -8.98
N SER A 7 24.81 -20.09 -8.98
CA SER A 7 25.30 -19.05 -8.07
C SER A 7 24.57 -17.73 -8.27
N ASP A 8 24.52 -17.24 -9.50
CA ASP A 8 23.58 -16.21 -9.95
C ASP A 8 22.82 -16.76 -11.16
N LYS A 9 21.61 -16.26 -11.40
CA LYS A 9 20.82 -16.56 -12.59
C LYS A 9 20.57 -15.27 -13.36
N SER A 10 21.62 -14.81 -14.03
CA SER A 10 21.61 -13.58 -14.83
C SER A 10 21.62 -13.90 -16.33
N THR A 11 20.67 -13.36 -17.09
CA THR A 11 20.64 -13.56 -18.55
C THR A 11 20.25 -12.29 -19.31
N SER A 12 20.74 -12.16 -20.54
CA SER A 12 20.36 -11.07 -21.48
C SER A 12 19.03 -11.33 -22.20
N ARG A 13 18.17 -12.18 -21.62
CA ARG A 13 16.84 -12.53 -22.10
C ARG A 13 15.95 -12.80 -20.89
N ASN A 14 14.80 -13.41 -21.14
CA ASN A 14 13.89 -13.86 -20.09
C ASN A 14 14.49 -15.02 -19.29
N VAL A 15 14.23 -15.00 -17.98
CA VAL A 15 14.46 -16.09 -17.06
C VAL A 15 13.14 -16.80 -16.82
N SER A 16 12.96 -17.99 -17.39
CA SER A 16 11.76 -18.81 -17.16
C SER A 16 12.13 -20.19 -16.62
N ALA A 17 11.23 -20.79 -15.85
CA ALA A 17 11.35 -22.16 -15.35
C ALA A 17 9.96 -22.80 -15.23
N SER A 18 9.86 -24.10 -15.49
CA SER A 18 8.61 -24.87 -15.30
C SER A 18 8.34 -25.26 -13.84
N GLY A 19 8.93 -24.54 -12.91
CA GLY A 19 8.85 -24.73 -11.47
C GLY A 19 9.69 -23.66 -10.79
N ASP A 20 10.12 -23.92 -9.56
CA ASP A 20 10.75 -22.90 -8.73
C ASP A 20 12.14 -22.48 -9.23
N ILE A 21 12.47 -21.22 -8.98
CA ILE A 21 13.80 -20.64 -9.13
C ILE A 21 14.38 -20.39 -7.74
N SER A 22 15.40 -21.16 -7.39
CA SER A 22 16.21 -20.95 -6.19
C SER A 22 17.68 -20.80 -6.61
N ALA A 23 18.18 -19.57 -6.64
CA ALA A 23 19.59 -19.25 -6.89
C ALA A 23 20.30 -18.94 -5.58
N SER A 24 21.60 -19.23 -5.46
CA SER A 24 22.38 -18.85 -4.27
C SER A 24 22.94 -17.42 -4.35
N GLY A 25 22.29 -16.57 -5.12
CA GLY A 25 22.65 -15.21 -5.47
C GLY A 25 21.51 -14.59 -6.26
N ASP A 26 21.77 -13.61 -7.11
CA ASP A 26 20.75 -12.79 -7.74
C ASP A 26 20.04 -13.54 -8.89
N VAL A 27 18.77 -13.20 -9.12
CA VAL A 27 18.03 -13.56 -10.33
C VAL A 27 17.80 -12.28 -11.12
N SER A 28 18.49 -12.15 -12.25
CA SER A 28 18.44 -10.94 -13.10
C SER A 28 18.11 -11.28 -14.55
N ALA A 29 17.16 -10.58 -15.15
CA ALA A 29 16.79 -10.71 -16.56
C ALA A 29 16.78 -9.36 -17.27
N SER A 30 17.35 -9.27 -18.48
CA SER A 30 17.10 -8.11 -19.35
C SER A 30 15.80 -8.23 -20.16
N GLY A 31 14.92 -9.14 -19.73
CA GLY A 31 13.53 -9.27 -20.14
C GLY A 31 12.77 -9.66 -18.90
N ASP A 32 11.92 -10.69 -18.99
CA ASP A 32 11.04 -11.08 -17.88
C ASP A 32 11.64 -12.17 -16.98
N VAL A 33 11.30 -12.16 -15.70
CA VAL A 33 11.46 -13.30 -14.78
C VAL A 33 10.10 -13.97 -14.61
N SER A 34 9.89 -15.12 -15.25
CA SER A 34 8.57 -15.78 -15.28
C SER A 34 8.61 -17.29 -15.05
N PRO A 35 8.81 -17.78 -13.82
CA PRO A 35 8.62 -19.18 -13.50
C PRO A 35 7.16 -19.55 -13.22
N SER A 36 6.83 -20.82 -13.45
CA SER A 36 5.53 -21.40 -13.05
C SER A 36 5.50 -21.87 -11.59
N GLY A 37 6.47 -21.45 -10.77
CA GLY A 37 6.61 -21.78 -9.36
C GLY A 37 7.12 -20.57 -8.57
N ASP A 38 7.77 -20.81 -7.45
CA ASP A 38 8.28 -19.76 -6.57
C ASP A 38 9.60 -19.14 -7.10
N VAL A 39 9.87 -17.87 -6.80
CA VAL A 39 11.15 -17.19 -6.98
C VAL A 39 11.74 -16.92 -5.60
N SER A 40 12.72 -17.70 -5.19
CA SER A 40 13.37 -17.57 -3.87
C SER A 40 14.90 -17.65 -3.98
N PRO A 41 15.54 -16.66 -4.61
CA PRO A 41 17.00 -16.54 -4.57
C PRO A 41 17.51 -16.23 -3.16
N SER A 42 18.83 -16.36 -2.94
CA SER A 42 19.54 -15.75 -1.81
C SER A 42 20.15 -14.38 -2.14
N GLY A 43 19.95 -13.89 -3.36
CA GLY A 43 20.18 -12.52 -3.83
C GLY A 43 18.89 -11.79 -4.22
N ASP A 44 19.03 -10.64 -4.88
CA ASP A 44 17.95 -9.80 -5.37
C ASP A 44 17.20 -10.46 -6.55
N VAL A 45 15.98 -9.98 -6.82
CA VAL A 45 15.25 -10.27 -8.06
C VAL A 45 15.15 -8.98 -8.87
N SER A 46 15.61 -9.00 -10.13
CA SER A 46 15.52 -7.85 -11.03
C SER A 46 15.12 -8.26 -12.45
N ALA A 47 14.19 -7.52 -13.05
CA ALA A 47 13.79 -7.67 -14.44
C ALA A 47 13.71 -6.29 -15.12
N SER A 48 14.25 -6.18 -16.34
CA SER A 48 13.96 -5.00 -17.18
C SER A 48 12.64 -5.11 -17.95
N GLY A 49 11.97 -6.26 -17.85
CA GLY A 49 10.54 -6.42 -18.14
C GLY A 49 9.80 -6.70 -16.83
N ASP A 50 8.98 -7.76 -16.83
CA ASP A 50 8.11 -8.12 -15.71
C ASP A 50 8.75 -9.16 -14.79
N VAL A 51 8.37 -9.15 -13.51
CA VAL A 51 8.56 -10.28 -12.58
C VAL A 51 7.20 -10.92 -12.36
N SER A 52 6.96 -12.11 -12.95
CA SER A 52 5.67 -12.79 -12.91
C SER A 52 5.79 -14.25 -12.46
N ALA A 53 5.39 -14.57 -11.22
CA ALA A 53 5.47 -15.92 -10.68
C ALA A 53 4.09 -16.54 -10.41
N SER A 54 3.90 -17.82 -10.77
CA SER A 54 2.70 -18.55 -10.33
C SER A 54 2.74 -18.95 -8.85
N GLY A 55 3.92 -18.79 -8.22
CA GLY A 55 4.14 -19.00 -6.80
C GLY A 55 4.44 -17.68 -6.08
N ASP A 56 5.20 -17.78 -4.99
CA ASP A 56 5.68 -16.64 -4.21
C ASP A 56 6.92 -16.01 -4.86
N VAL A 57 7.07 -14.69 -4.75
CA VAL A 57 8.35 -14.02 -4.97
C VAL A 57 8.86 -13.59 -3.61
N SER A 58 9.86 -14.31 -3.11
CA SER A 58 10.42 -14.10 -1.78
C SER A 58 11.91 -14.39 -1.81
N PRO A 59 12.76 -13.42 -2.24
CA PRO A 59 14.17 -13.48 -1.91
C PRO A 59 14.34 -13.66 -0.39
N ASP A 60 15.24 -14.54 0.02
CA ASP A 60 15.49 -14.83 1.43
C ASP A 60 15.65 -13.56 2.30
N LYS A 61 14.85 -13.52 3.36
CA LYS A 61 14.66 -12.33 4.18
C LYS A 61 15.79 -12.06 5.17
N SER A 62 16.78 -12.97 5.27
CA SER A 62 17.91 -12.86 6.20
C SER A 62 18.94 -11.80 5.80
N THR A 63 18.97 -11.42 4.53
CA THR A 63 19.85 -10.39 3.97
C THR A 63 19.00 -9.34 3.27
N SER A 64 19.31 -8.05 3.44
CA SER A 64 18.54 -6.93 2.89
C SER A 64 18.49 -6.97 1.36
N ARG A 65 17.34 -7.33 0.80
CA ARG A 65 17.18 -7.65 -0.61
C ARG A 65 15.90 -7.12 -1.22
N ASN A 66 16.01 -6.82 -2.51
CA ASN A 66 15.02 -6.12 -3.29
C ASN A 66 14.35 -7.05 -4.31
N VAL A 67 13.14 -6.67 -4.68
CA VAL A 67 12.49 -7.10 -5.92
C VAL A 67 12.24 -5.85 -6.76
N SER A 68 12.72 -5.85 -8.00
CA SER A 68 12.57 -4.73 -8.93
C SER A 68 12.15 -5.18 -10.32
N ALA A 69 11.19 -4.47 -10.92
CA ALA A 69 10.77 -4.67 -12.31
C ALA A 69 10.67 -3.33 -13.05
N SER A 70 11.11 -3.28 -14.30
CA SER A 70 10.82 -2.12 -15.17
C SER A 70 9.42 -2.21 -15.83
N GLY A 71 8.78 -3.36 -15.75
CA GLY A 71 7.35 -3.52 -15.98
C GLY A 71 6.64 -3.80 -14.67
N ASP A 72 5.82 -4.85 -14.66
CA ASP A 72 4.98 -5.24 -13.53
C ASP A 72 5.66 -6.27 -12.62
N ILE A 73 5.27 -6.28 -11.35
CA ILE A 73 5.49 -7.39 -10.42
C ILE A 73 4.12 -8.05 -10.19
N SER A 74 3.96 -9.31 -10.60
CA SER A 74 2.71 -10.06 -10.43
C SER A 74 2.94 -11.45 -9.84
N THR A 75 2.20 -11.81 -8.78
CA THR A 75 2.24 -13.18 -8.23
C THR A 75 0.86 -13.75 -7.96
N SER A 76 0.73 -15.07 -8.14
CA SER A 76 -0.49 -15.80 -7.74
C SER A 76 -0.54 -16.13 -6.24
N ARG A 77 0.47 -15.70 -5.47
CA ARG A 77 0.54 -15.80 -4.02
C ARG A 77 1.11 -14.52 -3.44
N ASP A 78 2.18 -14.57 -2.65
CA ASP A 78 2.76 -13.42 -1.95
C ASP A 78 3.95 -12.82 -2.72
N VAL A 79 4.17 -11.53 -2.54
CA VAL A 79 5.47 -10.88 -2.78
C VAL A 79 5.99 -10.42 -1.44
N SER A 80 7.22 -10.79 -1.09
CA SER A 80 7.81 -10.27 0.14
C SER A 80 9.33 -10.14 0.09
N THR A 81 9.81 -9.01 0.61
CA THR A 81 11.23 -8.65 0.61
C THR A 81 11.70 -8.14 1.98
N SER A 82 13.00 -8.27 2.24
CA SER A 82 13.68 -7.72 3.43
C SER A 82 14.17 -6.29 3.24
N ARG A 83 13.94 -5.71 2.07
CA ARG A 83 14.23 -4.32 1.77
C ARG A 83 13.11 -3.77 0.88
N ASP A 84 13.36 -3.40 -0.37
CA ASP A 84 12.40 -2.64 -1.17
C ASP A 84 11.75 -3.48 -2.28
N GLU A 85 10.47 -3.22 -2.53
CA GLU A 85 9.71 -3.68 -3.69
C GLU A 85 9.43 -2.49 -4.61
N SER A 86 9.85 -2.59 -5.87
CA SER A 86 9.68 -1.49 -6.84
C SER A 86 9.28 -1.97 -8.24
N ALA A 87 8.24 -1.37 -8.81
CA ALA A 87 7.83 -1.58 -10.19
C ALA A 87 7.61 -0.24 -10.90
N SER A 88 8.01 -0.11 -12.18
CA SER A 88 7.53 1.01 -13.00
C SER A 88 6.19 0.76 -13.70
N GLY A 89 5.66 -0.47 -13.60
CA GLY A 89 4.26 -0.76 -13.81
C GLY A 89 3.53 -0.95 -12.49
N ASP A 90 2.74 -2.01 -12.41
CA ASP A 90 1.92 -2.38 -11.26
C ASP A 90 2.67 -3.37 -10.33
N VAL A 91 2.29 -3.39 -9.05
CA VAL A 91 2.62 -4.46 -8.11
C VAL A 91 1.33 -5.14 -7.69
N SER A 92 1.15 -6.42 -8.04
CA SER A 92 -0.08 -7.17 -7.79
C SER A 92 0.17 -8.57 -7.20
N ALA A 93 -0.52 -8.91 -6.12
CA ALA A 93 -0.44 -10.23 -5.49
C ALA A 93 -1.82 -10.81 -5.18
N SER A 94 -2.03 -12.11 -5.43
CA SER A 94 -3.24 -12.81 -4.96
C SER A 94 -3.20 -13.15 -3.47
N GLY A 95 -2.05 -12.95 -2.82
CA GLY A 95 -1.86 -13.00 -1.38
C GLY A 95 -1.49 -11.62 -0.83
N ASP A 96 -0.39 -11.55 -0.10
CA ASP A 96 0.15 -10.33 0.52
C ASP A 96 1.26 -9.69 -0.36
N VAL A 97 1.40 -8.35 -0.26
CA VAL A 97 2.59 -7.60 -0.73
C VAL A 97 3.26 -7.03 0.50
N SER A 98 4.54 -7.33 0.76
CA SER A 98 5.16 -6.99 2.04
C SER A 98 6.68 -6.77 2.00
N ALA A 99 7.09 -5.52 2.23
CA ALA A 99 8.48 -5.10 2.24
C ALA A 99 8.94 -4.61 3.63
N SER A 100 10.18 -4.94 4.02
CA SER A 100 10.80 -4.35 5.23
C SER A 100 11.39 -2.95 4.99
N GLY A 101 11.40 -2.51 3.74
CA GLY A 101 11.68 -1.16 3.30
C GLY A 101 10.41 -0.55 2.72
N ASP A 102 10.51 -0.04 1.49
CA ASP A 102 9.43 0.62 0.76
C ASP A 102 8.71 -0.35 -0.19
N VAL A 103 7.39 -0.16 -0.38
CA VAL A 103 6.64 -0.74 -1.52
C VAL A 103 6.28 0.40 -2.47
N SER A 104 6.76 0.35 -3.71
CA SER A 104 6.54 1.43 -4.68
C SER A 104 6.16 0.91 -6.06
N ALA A 105 5.13 1.50 -6.65
CA ALA A 105 4.74 1.30 -8.04
C ALA A 105 4.46 2.65 -8.69
N SER A 106 4.84 2.87 -9.97
CA SER A 106 4.28 4.02 -10.71
C SER A 106 2.91 3.74 -11.32
N GLY A 107 2.55 2.46 -11.45
CA GLY A 107 1.17 2.01 -11.61
C GLY A 107 0.55 1.68 -10.25
N ASP A 108 -0.32 0.70 -10.21
CA ASP A 108 -1.14 0.39 -9.05
C ASP A 108 -0.47 -0.62 -8.11
N VAL A 109 -0.72 -0.50 -6.80
CA VAL A 109 -0.35 -1.54 -5.81
C VAL A 109 -1.61 -2.24 -5.34
N SER A 110 -1.76 -3.53 -5.67
CA SER A 110 -2.95 -4.31 -5.35
C SER A 110 -2.65 -5.65 -4.68
N ALA A 111 -3.43 -6.01 -3.65
CA ALA A 111 -3.32 -7.31 -2.99
C ALA A 111 -4.70 -7.87 -2.61
N SER A 112 -4.92 -9.16 -2.83
CA SER A 112 -6.15 -9.82 -2.38
C SER A 112 -6.20 -10.00 -0.85
N ARG A 113 -5.09 -9.75 -0.15
CA ARG A 113 -5.01 -9.73 1.31
C ARG A 113 -4.41 -8.39 1.74
N ASP A 114 -3.20 -8.40 2.31
CA ASP A 114 -2.62 -7.23 2.97
C ASP A 114 -1.48 -6.61 2.13
N VAL A 115 -1.36 -5.28 2.15
CA VAL A 115 -0.15 -4.57 1.69
C VAL A 115 0.53 -3.96 2.92
N SER A 116 1.80 -4.30 3.16
CA SER A 116 2.55 -3.77 4.29
C SER A 116 3.96 -3.29 3.93
N ALA A 117 4.40 -2.19 4.55
CA ALA A 117 5.77 -1.71 4.47
C ALA A 117 6.28 -1.25 5.84
N SER A 118 7.54 -1.53 6.15
CA SER A 118 8.17 -0.94 7.36
C SER A 118 8.68 0.49 7.13
N ARG A 119 8.56 0.99 5.90
CA ARG A 119 8.77 2.39 5.53
C ARG A 119 7.54 2.87 4.78
N ASP A 120 7.67 3.38 3.56
CA ASP A 120 6.60 4.02 2.83
C ASP A 120 5.89 3.03 1.88
N VAL A 121 4.63 3.33 1.55
CA VAL A 121 3.97 2.72 0.40
C VAL A 121 3.51 3.79 -0.57
N SER A 122 3.95 3.71 -1.82
CA SER A 122 3.62 4.67 -2.88
C SER A 122 3.06 3.99 -4.12
N ALA A 123 1.98 4.51 -4.71
CA ALA A 123 1.36 3.95 -5.91
C ALA A 123 0.61 5.01 -6.73
N ALA A 124 0.17 4.66 -7.94
CA ALA A 124 -0.87 5.41 -8.64
C ALA A 124 -2.20 5.22 -7.92
N ASP A 125 -2.79 4.02 -7.97
CA ASP A 125 -3.86 3.57 -7.09
C ASP A 125 -3.39 2.49 -6.11
N LYS A 126 -4.08 2.40 -4.97
CA LYS A 126 -3.87 1.33 -4.00
C LYS A 126 -5.16 0.62 -3.69
N SER A 127 -5.24 -0.68 -3.97
CA SER A 127 -6.45 -1.46 -3.72
C SER A 127 -6.17 -2.77 -2.97
N THR A 128 -6.82 -2.99 -1.83
CA THR A 128 -6.70 -4.29 -1.12
C THR A 128 -8.01 -4.80 -0.55
N SER A 129 -8.17 -6.13 -0.53
CA SER A 129 -9.35 -6.76 0.08
C SER A 129 -9.25 -6.88 1.60
N ARG A 130 -8.14 -6.43 2.21
CA ARG A 130 -7.97 -6.35 3.66
C ARG A 130 -7.30 -5.04 4.04
N ASN A 131 -6.09 -5.10 4.58
CA ASN A 131 -5.45 -3.96 5.20
C ASN A 131 -4.37 -3.38 4.31
N VAL A 132 -4.13 -2.10 4.57
CA VAL A 132 -2.93 -1.40 4.14
C VAL A 132 -2.22 -0.88 5.39
N SER A 133 -0.93 -1.17 5.54
CA SER A 133 -0.13 -0.63 6.64
C SER A 133 1.24 -0.14 6.20
N ALA A 134 1.71 0.95 6.82
CA ALA A 134 3.05 1.50 6.63
C ALA A 134 3.59 2.06 7.95
N SER A 135 4.89 1.92 8.23
CA SER A 135 5.48 2.67 9.36
C SER A 135 5.91 4.08 8.94
N GLY A 136 6.13 4.28 7.64
CA GLY A 136 6.27 5.58 7.00
C GLY A 136 4.96 6.01 6.36
N ASP A 137 5.02 6.79 5.28
CA ASP A 137 3.87 7.39 4.64
C ASP A 137 3.12 6.41 3.71
N ILE A 138 1.80 6.62 3.55
CA ILE A 138 1.01 6.02 2.48
C ILE A 138 0.64 7.13 1.52
N SER A 139 1.15 7.07 0.30
CA SER A 139 0.93 8.12 -0.71
C SER A 139 0.42 7.54 -2.02
N THR A 140 -0.63 8.13 -2.58
CA THR A 140 -1.15 7.75 -3.90
C THR A 140 -1.41 8.96 -4.78
N SER A 141 -1.13 8.82 -6.08
CA SER A 141 -1.45 9.87 -7.07
C SER A 141 -2.90 9.84 -7.56
N ARG A 142 -3.67 8.85 -7.12
CA ARG A 142 -5.11 8.70 -7.30
C ARG A 142 -5.72 8.25 -5.97
N ASP A 143 -6.25 7.03 -5.86
CA ASP A 143 -7.06 6.60 -4.73
C ASP A 143 -6.35 5.60 -3.81
N VAL A 144 -6.72 5.61 -2.52
CA VAL A 144 -6.51 4.52 -1.57
C VAL A 144 -7.86 3.88 -1.28
N SER A 145 -8.03 2.59 -1.58
CA SER A 145 -9.26 1.84 -1.30
C SER A 145 -8.97 0.50 -0.62
N THR A 146 -9.53 0.26 0.56
CA THR A 146 -9.40 -1.03 1.26
C THR A 146 -10.74 -1.54 1.81
N SER A 147 -10.89 -2.86 1.87
CA SER A 147 -12.09 -3.49 2.47
C SER A 147 -11.99 -3.63 4.00
N ARG A 148 -10.88 -3.21 4.61
CA ARG A 148 -10.68 -3.16 6.06
C ARG A 148 -9.95 -1.88 6.42
N ASP A 149 -8.75 -1.96 6.98
CA ASP A 149 -8.11 -0.82 7.63
C ASP A 149 -7.01 -0.21 6.77
N VAL A 150 -6.82 1.10 6.90
CA VAL A 150 -5.62 1.82 6.45
C VAL A 150 -4.91 2.33 7.70
N SER A 151 -3.64 1.98 7.88
CA SER A 151 -2.89 2.36 9.08
C SER A 151 -1.48 2.85 8.78
N THR A 152 -1.08 3.95 9.41
CA THR A 152 0.29 4.45 9.32
C THR A 152 0.77 5.17 10.57
N SER A 153 2.09 5.12 10.82
CA SER A 153 2.74 5.94 11.86
C SER A 153 3.11 7.35 11.39
N ARG A 154 2.77 7.71 10.14
CA ARG A 154 2.93 9.05 9.57
C ARG A 154 1.67 9.47 8.83
N ASP A 155 1.78 9.91 7.57
CA ASP A 155 0.70 10.54 6.82
C ASP A 155 0.06 9.57 5.82
N VAL A 156 -1.25 9.72 5.59
CA VAL A 156 -1.96 9.17 4.42
C VAL A 156 -2.28 10.33 3.49
N SER A 157 -1.87 10.23 2.23
CA SER A 157 -2.14 11.24 1.21
C SER A 157 -2.63 10.61 -0.09
N ALA A 158 -3.73 11.13 -0.63
CA ALA A 158 -4.30 10.72 -1.92
C ALA A 158 -4.67 11.96 -2.76
N SER A 159 -4.37 11.91 -4.06
CA SER A 159 -4.83 12.96 -5.00
C SER A 159 -6.25 12.71 -5.51
N GLY A 160 -6.83 11.55 -5.19
CA GLY A 160 -8.25 11.26 -5.27
C GLY A 160 -8.78 11.00 -3.86
N ASP A 161 -9.42 9.85 -3.67
CA ASP A 161 -10.12 9.47 -2.44
C ASP A 161 -9.25 8.62 -1.49
N VAL A 162 -9.52 8.71 -0.19
CA VAL A 162 -9.08 7.75 0.82
C VAL A 162 -10.31 7.04 1.37
N SER A 163 -10.49 5.76 1.03
CA SER A 163 -11.65 4.96 1.42
C SER A 163 -11.24 3.65 2.10
N ALA A 164 -11.79 3.39 3.27
CA ALA A 164 -11.62 2.14 4.00
C ALA A 164 -12.98 1.67 4.53
N SER A 165 -13.34 0.39 4.37
CA SER A 165 -14.57 -0.13 5.01
C SER A 165 -14.40 -0.34 6.52
N GLY A 166 -13.15 -0.42 6.99
CA GLY A 166 -12.76 -0.39 8.39
C GLY A 166 -12.17 0.97 8.77
N ASP A 167 -11.19 1.00 9.66
CA ASP A 167 -10.66 2.25 10.20
C ASP A 167 -9.54 2.83 9.32
N VAL A 168 -9.49 4.17 9.20
CA VAL A 168 -8.34 4.93 8.70
C VAL A 168 -7.63 5.54 9.90
N SER A 169 -6.36 5.16 10.13
CA SER A 169 -5.58 5.61 11.27
C SER A 169 -4.19 6.09 10.85
N ALA A 170 -3.85 7.32 11.21
CA ALA A 170 -2.56 7.95 10.94
C ALA A 170 -2.04 8.64 12.20
N SER A 171 -0.76 8.53 12.53
CA SER A 171 -0.20 9.38 13.61
C SER A 171 0.11 10.81 13.14
N GLY A 172 0.22 10.97 11.82
CA GLY A 172 0.27 12.24 11.11
C GLY A 172 -1.09 12.60 10.52
N ASP A 173 -1.09 13.18 9.34
CA ASP A 173 -2.28 13.72 8.69
C ASP A 173 -2.90 12.71 7.71
N VAL A 174 -4.23 12.79 7.54
CA VAL A 174 -4.97 12.11 6.47
C VAL A 174 -5.49 13.19 5.53
N SER A 175 -5.05 13.16 4.27
CA SER A 175 -5.41 14.16 3.26
C SER A 175 -5.87 13.51 1.95
N ALA A 176 -7.00 13.97 1.42
CA ALA A 176 -7.55 13.57 0.13
C ALA A 176 -7.93 14.80 -0.70
N SER A 177 -7.66 14.77 -2.01
CA SER A 177 -8.22 15.80 -2.92
C SER A 177 -9.64 15.46 -3.39
N GLY A 178 -10.10 14.24 -3.13
CA GLY A 178 -11.51 13.87 -3.14
C GLY A 178 -12.02 13.69 -1.72
N ASP A 179 -12.65 12.55 -1.44
CA ASP A 179 -13.31 12.22 -0.18
C ASP A 179 -12.39 11.43 0.77
N VAL A 180 -12.66 11.55 2.07
CA VAL A 180 -12.15 10.63 3.10
C VAL A 180 -13.34 9.85 3.67
N SER A 181 -13.35 8.53 3.52
CA SER A 181 -14.40 7.63 4.03
C SER A 181 -13.83 6.48 4.85
N ALA A 182 -14.35 6.25 6.05
CA ALA A 182 -13.91 5.19 6.97
C ALA A 182 -15.03 4.68 7.89
N ASP A 183 -14.83 3.59 8.62
CA ASP A 183 -15.63 3.30 9.83
C ASP A 183 -15.24 4.27 10.95
N LYS A 184 -13.95 4.39 11.23
CA LYS A 184 -13.42 5.49 12.04
C LYS A 184 -12.22 6.11 11.38
N SER A 185 -12.15 7.43 11.40
CA SER A 185 -10.94 8.16 11.02
C SER A 185 -10.28 8.73 12.26
N THR A 186 -9.01 8.37 12.51
CA THR A 186 -8.20 8.94 13.60
C THR A 186 -6.88 9.44 13.06
N SER A 187 -6.62 10.75 13.21
CA SER A 187 -5.35 11.32 12.78
C SER A 187 -4.93 12.55 13.60
N ARG A 188 -3.79 13.14 13.23
CA ARG A 188 -3.48 14.52 13.62
C ARG A 188 -4.47 15.46 12.95
N ASN A 189 -4.43 15.60 11.63
CA ASN A 189 -5.46 16.33 10.89
C ASN A 189 -6.18 15.41 9.91
N VAL A 190 -7.48 15.63 9.69
CA VAL A 190 -8.25 15.02 8.58
C VAL A 190 -8.64 16.14 7.62
N SER A 191 -8.29 16.02 6.35
CA SER A 191 -8.62 17.02 5.33
C SER A 191 -9.09 16.37 4.03
N ALA A 192 -10.20 16.86 3.49
CA ALA A 192 -10.74 16.45 2.20
C ALA A 192 -11.16 17.67 1.37
N SER A 193 -10.89 17.66 0.06
CA SER A 193 -11.50 18.66 -0.83
C SER A 193 -12.92 18.27 -1.26
N GLY A 194 -13.32 17.01 -1.03
CA GLY A 194 -14.70 16.56 -1.01
C GLY A 194 -15.23 16.47 0.41
N ASP A 195 -15.87 15.35 0.74
CA ASP A 195 -16.50 15.05 2.02
C ASP A 195 -15.52 14.31 2.96
N VAL A 196 -15.67 14.54 4.27
CA VAL A 196 -15.10 13.66 5.31
C VAL A 196 -16.27 12.92 5.95
N SER A 197 -16.37 11.62 5.70
CA SER A 197 -17.46 10.80 6.21
C SER A 197 -16.96 9.60 6.99
N ALA A 198 -17.65 9.24 8.07
CA ALA A 198 -17.44 7.98 8.77
C ALA A 198 -18.75 7.24 9.04
N SER A 199 -18.75 5.90 9.04
CA SER A 199 -19.89 5.10 9.55
C SER A 199 -19.90 4.94 11.07
N GLY A 200 -18.81 5.29 11.73
CA GLY A 200 -18.65 5.39 13.18
C GLY A 200 -18.29 6.81 13.58
N ASP A 201 -17.03 7.05 13.93
CA ASP A 201 -16.53 8.33 14.48
C ASP A 201 -15.53 9.01 13.54
N VAL A 202 -15.55 10.35 13.49
CA VAL A 202 -14.45 11.17 12.94
C VAL A 202 -13.72 11.81 14.11
N SER A 203 -12.43 11.52 14.26
CA SER A 203 -11.60 12.06 15.35
C SER A 203 -10.27 12.58 14.85
N ALA A 204 -9.92 13.81 15.22
CA ALA A 204 -8.60 14.40 14.96
C ALA A 204 -8.01 14.98 16.25
N SER A 205 -6.69 14.83 16.42
CA SER A 205 -5.98 15.51 17.51
C SER A 205 -5.57 16.94 17.16
N GLY A 206 -5.76 17.37 15.92
CA GLY A 206 -5.70 18.73 15.40
C GLY A 206 -7.05 19.09 14.79
N ASP A 207 -7.08 19.37 13.48
CA ASP A 207 -8.25 19.88 12.75
C ASP A 207 -8.94 18.80 11.90
N VAL A 208 -10.25 18.97 11.69
CA VAL A 208 -11.03 18.26 10.66
C VAL A 208 -11.57 19.29 9.67
N SER A 209 -11.25 19.15 8.39
CA SER A 209 -11.69 20.08 7.34
C SER A 209 -12.20 19.36 6.10
N ALA A 210 -13.37 19.78 5.61
CA ALA A 210 -13.92 19.34 4.33
C ALA A 210 -14.38 20.55 3.50
N SER A 211 -14.16 20.53 2.19
CA SER A 211 -14.86 21.52 1.31
C SER A 211 -16.29 21.07 1.00
N GLY A 212 -16.61 19.80 1.22
CA GLY A 212 -17.95 19.26 1.23
C GLY A 212 -18.53 19.22 2.65
N ASP A 213 -19.11 18.07 3.00
CA ASP A 213 -19.73 17.76 4.28
C ASP A 213 -18.74 17.05 5.23
N VAL A 214 -18.86 17.28 6.54
CA VAL A 214 -18.24 16.43 7.58
C VAL A 214 -19.36 15.67 8.28
N SER A 215 -19.42 14.35 8.15
CA SER A 215 -20.56 13.56 8.64
C SER A 215 -20.16 12.26 9.33
N ALA A 216 -20.73 12.01 10.50
CA ALA A 216 -20.60 10.73 11.20
C ALA A 216 -21.87 10.41 12.00
N PRO A 217 -22.37 9.16 12.05
CA PRO A 217 -23.45 8.81 12.98
C PRO A 217 -22.94 8.75 14.43
N GLY A 218 -21.63 8.59 14.63
CA GLY A 218 -20.96 8.66 15.93
C GLY A 218 -20.66 10.10 16.38
N ASP A 219 -19.48 10.27 16.97
CA ASP A 219 -18.91 11.54 17.35
C ASP A 219 -18.09 12.15 16.20
N VAL A 220 -18.18 13.46 16.04
CA VAL A 220 -17.22 14.26 15.27
C VAL A 220 -16.42 15.09 16.27
N SER A 221 -15.12 14.80 16.40
CA SER A 221 -14.27 15.45 17.38
C SER A 221 -12.93 15.91 16.82
N ALA A 222 -12.52 17.10 17.21
CA ALA A 222 -11.23 17.70 16.90
C ALA A 222 -10.69 18.41 18.15
N SER A 223 -9.37 18.42 18.36
CA SER A 223 -8.81 19.28 19.43
C SER A 223 -8.68 20.74 18.97
N GLY A 224 -8.49 20.95 17.67
CA GLY A 224 -8.63 22.23 16.97
C GLY A 224 -10.04 22.39 16.39
N ASP A 225 -10.12 22.88 15.16
CA ASP A 225 -11.38 23.24 14.49
C ASP A 225 -11.98 22.08 13.69
N VAL A 226 -13.32 22.03 13.64
CA VAL A 226 -14.05 21.24 12.64
C VAL A 226 -14.73 22.21 11.68
N SER A 227 -14.37 22.14 10.40
CA SER A 227 -14.91 23.01 9.36
C SER A 227 -15.42 22.21 8.17
N ALA A 228 -16.61 22.57 7.69
CA ALA A 228 -17.18 22.11 6.44
C ALA A 228 -17.69 23.33 5.67
N SER A 229 -17.51 23.40 4.35
CA SER A 229 -18.12 24.50 3.58
C SER A 229 -19.62 24.29 3.37
N ARG A 230 -20.10 23.07 3.59
CA ARG A 230 -21.51 22.69 3.56
C ARG A 230 -21.98 22.42 4.99
N ASP A 231 -22.17 21.15 5.39
CA ASP A 231 -22.70 20.80 6.71
C ASP A 231 -21.69 20.01 7.56
N VAL A 232 -21.72 20.25 8.88
CA VAL A 232 -21.10 19.35 9.87
C VAL A 232 -22.23 18.63 10.62
N SER A 233 -22.28 17.31 10.53
CA SER A 233 -23.31 16.49 11.17
C SER A 233 -22.72 15.36 12.02
N ALA A 234 -23.19 15.24 13.26
CA ALA A 234 -22.91 14.12 14.16
C ALA A 234 -24.20 13.70 14.88
N ALA A 235 -24.49 12.40 15.00
CA ALA A 235 -25.70 11.97 15.71
C ALA A 235 -25.53 11.92 17.23
N LEU A 236 -24.29 11.81 17.73
CA LEU A 236 -24.00 11.82 19.16
C LEU A 236 -23.49 13.18 19.64
N ARG A 237 -22.23 13.52 19.35
CA ARG A 237 -21.63 14.79 19.79
C ARG A 237 -20.68 15.36 18.76
N ILE A 238 -20.75 16.69 18.66
CA ILE A 238 -19.76 17.51 18.01
C ILE A 238 -18.92 18.16 19.11
N LYS A 239 -17.60 17.92 19.12
CA LYS A 239 -16.66 18.55 20.07
C LYS A 239 -15.47 19.14 19.33
N TRP A 240 -15.30 20.44 19.46
CA TRP A 240 -14.08 21.16 19.10
C TRP A 240 -13.74 22.17 20.19
N PHE A 241 -12.45 22.39 20.43
CA PHE A 241 -11.98 23.40 21.37
C PHE A 241 -11.48 24.62 20.60
N CYS A 242 -12.27 25.69 20.56
CA CYS A 242 -11.73 26.99 20.18
C CYS A 242 -10.82 27.47 21.32
N ILE A 243 -9.51 27.62 21.05
CA ILE A 243 -8.56 28.33 21.92
C ILE A 243 -8.55 29.80 21.55
#